data_AF-A0A4R9JX89-F1
#
_entry.id   AF-A0A4R9JX89-F1
#
_cell.length_a   1.000
_cell.length_b   1.000
_cell.length_c   1.000
_cell.angle_alpha   90.00
_cell.angle_beta   90.00
_cell.angle_gamma   90.00
#
_symmetry.space_group_name_H-M   'P 1'
#
loop_
_entity.id
_entity.type
_entity.pdbx_description
1 polymer ?
#
loop_
_entity_poly.entity_id
_entity_poly.type
_entity_poly.pdbx_seq_one_letter_code
_entity_poly.pdbx_strand_id
1 'polypeptide(L)'
;MKSILVRVLSFGFLVWLVPFVVAMGFFSPERKLLVDMFLFKTIMLLVGTATGSYLLFLLSKRIQRPSFKIFLGIGSIWLIENWVLDFLILLPLNGMSVSDYFVQIGLRYVQIVFVSAAIGASIDKHA
;
A
#
# COMPACT_ATOMS: atom_id res chain seq x y z
N MET A 1 -22.83 -3.49 4.24
CA MET A 1 -22.07 -2.23 4.00
C MET A 1 -21.02 -1.96 5.08
N LYS A 2 -21.35 -1.96 6.39
CA LYS A 2 -20.33 -1.78 7.46
C LYS A 2 -19.19 -2.82 7.38
N SER A 3 -19.50 -4.08 7.07
CA SER A 3 -18.52 -5.16 6.94
C SER A 3 -17.54 -5.01 5.78
N ILE A 4 -17.92 -4.35 4.68
CA ILE A 4 -17.00 -4.13 3.55
C ILE A 4 -16.10 -2.94 3.80
N LEU A 5 -16.63 -1.86 4.40
CA LEU A 5 -15.82 -0.69 4.75
C LEU A 5 -14.72 -1.05 5.76
N VAL A 6 -15.06 -1.82 6.80
CA VAL A 6 -14.07 -2.33 7.77
C VAL A 6 -12.99 -3.13 7.05
N ARG A 7 -13.36 -4.01 6.10
CA ARG A 7 -12.37 -4.77 5.32
C ARG A 7 -11.49 -3.88 4.46
N VAL A 8 -12.05 -2.85 3.82
CA VAL A 8 -11.28 -1.91 3.01
C VAL A 8 -10.24 -1.22 3.89
N LEU A 9 -10.62 -0.66 5.04
CA LEU A 9 -9.69 0.01 5.94
C LEU A 9 -8.66 -0.98 6.53
N SER A 10 -9.11 -2.13 7.04
CA SER A 10 -8.18 -3.14 7.58
C SER A 10 -7.18 -3.64 6.53
N PHE A 11 -7.60 -3.77 5.27
CA PHE A 11 -6.69 -4.19 4.20
C PHE A 11 -5.73 -3.08 3.80
N GLY A 12 -6.17 -1.81 3.76
CA GLY A 12 -5.28 -0.67 3.52
C GLY A 12 -4.20 -0.55 4.60
N PHE A 13 -4.59 -0.75 5.87
CA PHE A 13 -3.66 -0.87 6.99
C PHE A 13 -2.67 -2.04 6.81
N LEU A 14 -3.13 -3.20 6.35
CA LEU A 14 -2.24 -4.35 6.08
C LEU A 14 -1.26 -4.08 4.93
N VAL A 15 -1.65 -3.32 3.91
CA VAL A 15 -0.75 -2.90 2.82
C VAL A 15 0.43 -2.08 3.37
N TRP A 16 0.23 -1.32 4.45
CA TRP A 16 1.29 -0.61 5.14
C TRP A 16 2.04 -1.49 6.15
N LEU A 17 1.30 -2.23 6.98
CA LEU A 17 1.85 -3.00 8.10
C LEU A 17 2.77 -4.12 7.63
N VAL A 18 2.42 -4.82 6.54
CA VAL A 18 3.22 -5.97 6.06
C VAL A 18 4.61 -5.52 5.61
N PRO A 19 4.79 -4.55 4.70
CA PRO A 19 6.10 -3.98 4.41
C PRO A 19 6.82 -3.44 5.64
N PHE A 20 6.12 -2.76 6.55
CA PHE A 20 6.71 -2.22 7.77
C PHE A 20 7.31 -3.30 8.68
N VAL A 21 6.59 -4.40 8.91
CA VAL A 21 7.09 -5.55 9.68
C VAL A 21 8.24 -6.24 8.97
N VAL A 22 8.12 -6.44 7.65
CA VAL A 22 9.20 -7.02 6.84
C VAL A 22 10.46 -6.13 6.89
N ALA A 23 10.30 -4.80 6.88
CA ALA A 23 11.40 -3.85 6.97
C ALA A 23 12.22 -4.03 8.24
N MET A 24 11.59 -4.33 9.39
CA MET A 24 12.30 -4.53 10.66
C MET A 24 13.37 -5.61 10.57
N GLY A 25 13.15 -6.66 9.76
CA GLY A 25 14.13 -7.74 9.54
C GLY A 25 15.40 -7.31 8.81
N PHE A 26 15.41 -6.10 8.23
CA PHE A 26 16.58 -5.52 7.55
C PHE A 26 17.39 -4.57 8.43
N PHE A 27 17.02 -4.34 9.70
CA PHE A 27 17.74 -3.46 10.61
C PHE A 27 18.45 -4.23 11.72
N SER A 28 19.67 -3.78 12.06
CA SER A 28 20.41 -4.27 13.23
C SER A 28 19.77 -3.78 14.53
N PRO A 29 20.12 -4.35 15.71
CA PRO A 29 19.72 -3.82 17.01
C PRO A 29 20.10 -2.34 17.21
N GLU A 30 21.19 -1.89 16.58
CA GLU A 30 21.68 -0.50 16.56
C GLU A 30 20.99 0.36 15.50
N ARG A 31 19.90 -0.13 14.88
CA ARG A 31 19.11 0.54 13.85
C ARG A 31 19.88 0.86 12.57
N LYS A 32 20.92 0.10 12.25
CA LYS A 32 21.63 0.22 10.98
C LYS A 32 21.00 -0.70 9.94
N LEU A 33 20.80 -0.19 8.73
CA LEU A 33 20.33 -1.01 7.61
C LEU A 33 21.40 -2.05 7.25
N LEU A 34 21.02 -3.32 7.22
CA LEU A 34 21.90 -4.47 6.99
C LEU A 34 22.19 -4.73 5.50
N VAL A 35 21.44 -4.08 4.61
CA VAL A 35 21.54 -4.24 3.16
C VAL A 35 21.71 -2.88 2.49
N ASP A 36 22.05 -2.88 1.20
CA ASP A 36 22.03 -1.67 0.39
C ASP A 36 20.64 -1.02 0.37
N MET A 37 20.61 0.32 0.42
CA MET A 37 19.40 1.13 0.43
C MET A 37 18.53 0.91 -0.82
N PHE A 38 19.14 0.70 -1.99
CA PHE A 38 18.42 0.44 -3.23
C PHE A 38 17.68 -0.90 -3.19
N LEU A 39 18.36 -1.96 -2.75
CA LEU A 39 17.80 -3.30 -2.56
C LEU A 39 16.67 -3.28 -1.53
N PHE A 40 16.89 -2.65 -0.36
CA PHE A 40 15.87 -2.49 0.67
C PHE A 40 14.60 -1.87 0.09
N LYS A 41 14.74 -0.72 -0.57
CA LYS A 41 13.64 0.01 -1.21
C LYS A 41 12.93 -0.81 -2.29
N THR A 42 13.67 -1.63 -3.03
CA THR A 42 13.11 -2.51 -4.08
C THR A 42 12.29 -3.62 -3.45
N ILE A 43 12.80 -4.27 -2.41
CA ILE A 43 12.07 -5.32 -1.68
C ILE A 43 10.80 -4.76 -1.04
N MET A 44 10.86 -3.59 -0.40
CA MET A 44 9.67 -2.96 0.20
C MET A 44 8.59 -2.66 -0.84
N LEU A 45 9.00 -2.19 -2.02
CA LEU A 45 8.09 -1.98 -3.14
C LEU A 45 7.42 -3.29 -3.57
N LEU A 46 8.20 -4.36 -3.78
CA LEU A 46 7.67 -5.67 -4.18
C LEU A 46 6.71 -6.26 -3.14
N VAL A 47 7.06 -6.20 -1.86
CA VAL A 47 6.22 -6.70 -0.75
C VAL A 47 4.92 -5.92 -0.67
N GLY A 48 4.99 -4.58 -0.77
CA GLY A 48 3.80 -3.72 -0.77
C GLY A 48 2.89 -3.99 -1.96
N THR A 49 3.46 -4.08 -3.17
CA THR A 49 2.69 -4.39 -4.38
C THR A 49 2.05 -5.78 -4.30
N ALA A 50 2.79 -6.81 -3.90
CA ALA A 50 2.26 -8.17 -3.78
C ALA A 50 1.12 -8.24 -2.75
N THR A 51 1.31 -7.62 -1.58
CA THR A 51 0.30 -7.55 -0.53
C THR A 51 -0.96 -6.82 -1.02
N GLY A 52 -0.80 -5.63 -1.61
CA GLY A 52 -1.90 -4.83 -2.15
C GLY A 52 -2.67 -5.57 -3.25
N SER A 53 -1.98 -6.13 -4.24
CA SER A 53 -2.60 -6.90 -5.32
C SER A 53 -3.40 -8.09 -4.79
N TYR A 54 -2.85 -8.84 -3.82
CA TYR A 54 -3.54 -9.97 -3.23
C TYR A 54 -4.80 -9.55 -2.46
N LEU A 55 -4.71 -8.49 -1.64
CA LEU A 55 -5.85 -8.00 -0.87
C LEU A 55 -6.95 -7.40 -1.77
N LEU A 56 -6.57 -6.72 -2.85
CA LEU A 56 -7.52 -6.24 -3.88
C LEU A 56 -8.21 -7.41 -4.58
N PHE A 57 -7.49 -8.50 -4.88
CA PHE A 57 -8.09 -9.72 -5.39
C PHE A 57 -9.07 -10.37 -4.40
N LEU A 58 -8.81 -10.32 -3.09
CA LEU A 58 -9.78 -10.79 -2.10
C LEU A 58 -11.04 -9.91 -2.03
N LEU A 59 -10.90 -8.60 -2.25
CA LEU A 59 -12.03 -7.68 -2.35
C LEU A 59 -12.84 -7.88 -3.64
N SER A 60 -12.19 -8.20 -4.76
CA SER A 60 -12.88 -8.39 -6.05
C SER A 60 -13.88 -9.54 -6.02
N LYS A 61 -13.61 -10.58 -5.22
CA LYS A 61 -14.54 -11.69 -4.98
C LYS A 61 -15.83 -11.29 -4.26
N ARG A 62 -15.92 -10.09 -3.71
CA ARG A 62 -17.03 -9.64 -2.84
C ARG A 62 -17.79 -8.43 -3.37
N ILE A 63 -17.22 -7.72 -4.33
CA ILE A 63 -17.79 -6.49 -4.87
C ILE A 63 -18.48 -6.82 -6.19
N GLN A 64 -19.76 -6.46 -6.29
CA GLN A 64 -20.54 -6.63 -7.50
C GLN A 64 -20.27 -5.50 -8.51
N ARG A 65 -20.66 -5.72 -9.76
CA ARG A 65 -20.58 -4.71 -10.82
C ARG A 65 -21.60 -3.57 -10.61
N PRO A 66 -21.32 -2.35 -11.09
CA PRO A 66 -20.07 -1.90 -11.70
C PRO A 66 -18.99 -1.64 -10.64
N SER A 67 -17.75 -1.97 -10.97
CA SER A 67 -16.66 -2.10 -10.00
C SER A 67 -15.51 -1.12 -10.23
N PHE A 68 -15.36 -0.54 -11.43
CA PHE A 68 -14.29 0.42 -11.71
C PHE A 68 -14.26 1.59 -10.72
N LYS A 69 -15.38 2.32 -10.55
CA LYS A 69 -15.46 3.47 -9.64
C LYS A 69 -15.25 3.05 -8.18
N ILE A 70 -15.71 1.87 -7.79
CA ILE A 70 -15.56 1.34 -6.43
C ILE A 70 -14.09 1.06 -6.14
N PHE A 71 -13.40 0.37 -7.04
CA PHE A 71 -11.98 0.06 -6.89
C PHE A 71 -11.09 1.30 -7.02
N LEU A 72 -11.43 2.27 -7.87
CA LEU A 72 -10.75 3.57 -7.88
C LEU A 72 -10.85 4.25 -6.50
N GLY A 73 -12.04 4.24 -5.88
CA GLY A 73 -12.23 4.73 -4.52
C GLY A 73 -11.43 3.97 -3.46
N ILE A 74 -11.41 2.64 -3.53
CA ILE A 74 -10.61 1.80 -2.62
C ILE A 74 -9.12 2.13 -2.73
N GLY A 75 -8.60 2.23 -3.95
CA GLY A 75 -7.19 2.57 -4.19
C GLY A 75 -6.82 3.95 -3.63
N SER A 76 -7.70 4.94 -3.81
CA SER A 76 -7.52 6.28 -3.24
C SER A 76 -7.54 6.29 -1.71
N ILE A 77 -8.45 5.51 -1.09
CA ILE A 77 -8.49 5.36 0.37
C ILE A 77 -7.17 4.78 0.88
N TRP A 78 -6.68 3.71 0.25
CA TRP A 78 -5.44 3.07 0.67
C TRP A 78 -4.21 3.94 0.47
N LEU A 79 -4.15 4.72 -0.61
CA LEU A 79 -3.09 5.70 -0.84
C LEU A 79 -3.04 6.72 0.30
N ILE A 80 -4.18 7.33 0.63
CA ILE A 80 -4.28 8.33 1.71
C ILE A 80 -3.94 7.69 3.05
N GLU A 81 -4.45 6.50 3.32
CA GLU A 81 -4.18 5.77 4.56
C GLU A 81 -2.69 5.48 4.73
N ASN A 82 -2.01 5.00 3.68
CA ASN A 82 -0.58 4.69 3.73
C ASN A 82 0.27 5.95 3.91
N TRP A 83 -0.09 7.06 3.25
CA TRP A 83 0.55 8.36 3.52
C TRP A 83 0.32 8.82 4.96
N VAL A 84 -0.90 8.73 5.48
CA VAL A 84 -1.20 9.12 6.88
C VAL A 84 -0.36 8.29 7.85
N LEU A 85 -0.27 6.97 7.67
CA LEU A 85 0.55 6.10 8.52
C LEU A 85 2.03 6.44 8.42
N ASP A 86 2.54 6.73 7.22
CA ASP A 86 3.92 7.17 7.06
C ASP A 86 4.19 8.50 7.76
N PHE A 87 3.31 9.49 7.64
CA PHE A 87 3.47 10.78 8.32
C PHE A 87 3.38 10.66 9.85
N LEU A 88 2.56 9.74 10.35
CA LEU A 88 2.41 9.51 11.79
C LEU A 88 3.54 8.67 12.39
N ILE A 89 4.11 7.74 11.62
CA ILE A 89 5.03 6.72 12.14
C ILE A 89 6.37 6.76 11.41
N LEU A 90 6.40 6.56 10.09
CA LEU A 90 7.64 6.37 9.35
C LEU A 90 8.50 7.63 9.23
N LEU A 91 7.87 8.78 8.97
CA LEU A 91 8.54 10.06 8.77
C LEU A 91 9.21 10.55 10.06
N PRO A 92 8.55 10.53 11.24
CA PRO A 92 9.21 10.81 12.52
C PRO A 92 10.35 9.85 12.85
N LEU A 93 10.25 8.57 12.48
CA LEU A 93 11.27 7.56 12.74
C LEU A 93 12.53 7.75 11.89
N ASN A 94 12.36 8.13 10.62
CA ASN A 94 13.47 8.21 9.66
C ASN A 94 14.12 9.61 9.59
N GLY A 95 13.48 10.64 10.14
CA GLY A 95 14.03 12.01 10.18
C GLY A 95 14.21 12.69 8.82
N MET A 96 13.56 12.16 7.76
CA MET A 96 13.66 12.72 6.41
C MET A 96 12.82 13.99 6.25
N SER A 97 13.19 14.84 5.28
CA SER A 97 12.32 15.94 4.87
C SER A 97 11.06 15.42 4.15
N VAL A 98 9.99 16.22 4.15
CA VAL A 98 8.74 15.89 3.42
C VAL A 98 9.00 15.72 1.92
N SER A 99 9.88 16.55 1.35
CA SER A 99 10.26 16.47 -0.07
C SER A 99 10.95 15.15 -0.39
N ASP A 100 11.96 14.79 0.42
CA ASP A 100 12.70 13.54 0.26
C ASP A 100 11.78 12.32 0.44
N TYR A 101 10.84 12.40 1.38
CA TYR A 101 9.83 11.36 1.57
C TYR A 101 9.02 11.11 0.31
N PHE A 102 8.47 12.15 -0.34
CA PHE A 102 7.64 11.94 -1.53
C PHE A 102 8.45 11.37 -2.70
N VAL A 103 9.67 11.86 -2.92
CA VAL A 103 10.55 11.36 -3.99
C VAL A 103 10.95 9.91 -3.76
N GLN A 104 11.28 9.54 -2.52
CA GLN A 104 11.87 8.24 -2.23
C GLN A 104 10.83 7.17 -1.87
N ILE A 105 9.67 7.55 -1.34
CA ILE A 105 8.66 6.65 -0.78
C ILE A 105 7.26 7.04 -1.25
N GLY A 106 6.80 8.27 -0.95
CA GLY A 106 5.39 8.67 -1.11
C GLY A 106 4.82 8.44 -2.51
N LEU A 107 5.56 8.78 -3.57
CA LEU A 107 5.12 8.57 -4.96
C LEU A 107 4.99 7.09 -5.35
N ARG A 108 5.68 6.19 -4.66
CA ARG A 108 5.62 4.75 -4.95
C ARG A 108 4.26 4.16 -4.60
N TYR A 109 3.53 4.74 -3.65
CA TYR A 109 2.17 4.30 -3.31
C TYR A 109 1.14 4.63 -4.39
N VAL A 110 1.42 5.55 -5.32
CA VAL A 110 0.49 5.90 -6.41
C VAL A 110 0.12 4.67 -7.25
N GLN A 111 1.04 3.70 -7.36
CA GLN A 111 0.77 2.43 -8.03
C GLN A 111 -0.46 1.70 -7.47
N ILE A 112 -0.81 1.88 -6.18
CA ILE A 112 -1.98 1.25 -5.55
C ILE A 112 -3.25 1.67 -6.29
N VAL A 113 -3.36 2.95 -6.65
CA VAL A 113 -4.51 3.48 -7.38
C VAL A 113 -4.59 2.84 -8.78
N PHE A 114 -3.46 2.74 -9.47
CA PHE A 114 -3.40 2.16 -10.82
C PHE A 114 -3.79 0.68 -10.82
N VAL A 115 -3.21 -0.11 -9.91
CA VAL A 115 -3.52 -1.54 -9.78
C VAL A 115 -4.98 -1.74 -9.39
N SER A 116 -5.48 -0.97 -8.43
CA SER A 116 -6.88 -1.07 -7.99
C SER A 116 -7.84 -0.74 -9.13
N ALA A 117 -7.64 0.39 -9.82
CA ALA A 117 -8.47 0.79 -10.95
C ALA A 117 -8.43 -0.25 -12.09
N ALA A 118 -7.27 -0.83 -12.39
CA ALA A 118 -7.13 -1.88 -13.39
C ALA A 118 -7.93 -3.15 -13.02
N ILE A 119 -7.92 -3.56 -11.74
CA ILE A 119 -8.73 -4.68 -11.25
C ILE A 119 -10.22 -4.38 -11.44
N GLY A 120 -10.70 -3.21 -11.01
CA GLY A 120 -12.09 -2.80 -11.22
C GLY A 120 -12.50 -2.80 -12.70
N ALA A 121 -11.69 -2.20 -13.57
CA ALA A 121 -11.93 -2.20 -15.01
C ALA A 121 -11.97 -3.63 -15.59
N SER A 122 -11.11 -4.54 -15.10
CA SER A 122 -11.08 -5.93 -15.56
C SER A 122 -12.36 -6.70 -15.20
N ILE A 123 -12.93 -6.45 -14.03
CA ILE A 123 -14.19 -7.08 -13.58
C ILE A 123 -15.35 -6.60 -14.45
N ASP A 124 -15.40 -5.30 -14.76
CA ASP A 124 -16.44 -4.70 -15.59
C ASP A 124 -16.35 -5.13 -17.06
N LYS A 125 -15.14 -5.33 -17.59
CA LYS A 125 -14.93 -5.76 -18.99
C LYS A 125 -15.44 -7.18 -19.29
N HIS A 126 -15.38 -8.09 -18.32
CA HIS A 126 -15.82 -9.48 -18.51
C HIS A 126 -17.32 -9.67 -18.22
N ALA A 127 -18.12 -8.63 -18.41
CA ALA A 127 -19.56 -8.59 -18.15
C ALA A 127 -20.42 -8.90 -19.36
#